data_AF-A0A6A6XKV9-F1
#
_entry.id   AF-A0A6A6XKV9-F1
#
_cell.length_a   1.000
_cell.length_b   1.000
_cell.length_c   1.000
_cell.angle_alpha   90.00
_cell.angle_beta   90.00
_cell.angle_gamma   90.00
#
_symmetry.space_group_name_H-M   'P 1'
#
loop_
_entity.id
_entity.type
_entity.pdbx_description
1 polymer ?
#
loop_
_entity_poly.entity_id
_entity_poly.type
_entity_poly.pdbx_seq_one_letter_code
_entity_poly.pdbx_strand_id
1 'polypeptide(L)'
;MSKSPEDSTRIPDEDDTAEVPLTMAASVILTNLPRDASKALESAGDLGLQKITVRLHPIGSAPHLTQRVFKLSANQRFETIVRFLRKRLSVRDHESVYCYIGNVFAPSLDEGVGNLWTCFKTNDELVVGYAMAPAFG
;
A
#
# COMPACT_ATOMS: atom_id res chain seq x y z
N MET A 1 -16.47 1.30 -66.42
CA MET A 1 -15.50 2.39 -66.18
C MET A 1 -15.92 3.05 -64.87
N SER A 2 -15.10 3.28 -63.85
CA SER A 2 -13.72 3.81 -63.86
C SER A 2 -12.99 3.38 -62.58
N LYS A 3 -11.65 3.31 -62.68
CA LYS A 3 -10.71 2.73 -61.71
C LYS A 3 -9.82 3.84 -61.10
N SER A 4 -9.45 3.65 -59.84
CA SER A 4 -8.22 4.14 -59.14
C SER A 4 -8.20 5.59 -58.60
N PRO A 5 -7.24 5.93 -57.70
CA PRO A 5 -6.67 5.21 -56.53
C PRO A 5 -6.72 6.12 -55.26
N GLU A 6 -6.23 5.76 -54.06
CA GLU A 6 -4.92 6.21 -53.57
C GLU A 6 -4.53 5.55 -52.24
N ASP A 7 -3.23 5.35 -52.14
CA ASP A 7 -2.43 4.71 -51.09
C ASP A 7 -2.25 5.63 -49.86
N SER A 8 -2.24 5.04 -48.68
CA SER A 8 -1.68 5.65 -47.46
C SER A 8 -1.36 4.54 -46.46
N THR A 9 -0.11 4.08 -46.55
CA THR A 9 0.77 3.68 -45.44
C THR A 9 0.08 3.50 -44.08
N ARG A 10 -0.24 2.24 -43.76
CA ARG A 10 -0.58 1.80 -42.40
C ARG A 10 0.63 2.01 -41.48
N ILE A 11 0.44 2.84 -40.45
CA ILE A 11 1.24 2.78 -39.23
C ILE A 11 0.60 1.68 -38.38
N PRO A 12 1.34 0.65 -37.93
CA PRO A 12 0.83 -0.30 -36.94
C PRO A 12 0.76 0.41 -35.59
N ASP A 13 -0.43 0.53 -35.02
CA ASP A 13 -0.61 0.97 -33.64
C ASP A 13 -0.08 -0.13 -32.70
N GLU A 14 1.03 0.14 -32.02
CA GLU A 14 1.52 -0.64 -30.88
C GLU A 14 0.65 -0.32 -29.64
N ASP A 15 -0.49 -0.99 -29.52
CA ASP A 15 -1.18 -1.13 -28.23
C ASP A 15 -0.45 -2.19 -27.40
N ASP A 16 0.67 -1.82 -26.77
CA ASP A 16 1.28 -2.57 -25.66
C ASP A 16 0.50 -2.26 -24.37
N THR A 17 -0.75 -2.71 -24.32
CA THR A 17 -1.45 -2.90 -23.05
C THR A 17 -1.12 -4.30 -22.57
N ALA A 18 -0.22 -4.39 -21.59
CA ALA A 18 -0.08 -5.55 -20.72
C ALA A 18 -1.33 -5.72 -19.83
N GLU A 19 -2.52 -5.80 -20.43
CA GLU A 19 -3.62 -6.51 -19.81
C GLU A 19 -3.29 -7.99 -19.93
N VAL A 20 -2.58 -8.54 -18.93
CA VAL A 20 -2.52 -9.99 -18.77
C VAL A 20 -3.94 -10.40 -18.41
N PRO A 21 -4.75 -10.91 -19.35
CA PRO A 21 -6.10 -11.23 -19.01
C PRO A 21 -6.00 -12.44 -18.10
N LEU A 22 -6.55 -12.36 -16.88
CA LEU A 22 -6.72 -13.51 -15.99
C LEU A 22 -7.76 -14.44 -16.61
N THR A 23 -7.41 -15.01 -17.76
CA THR A 23 -8.14 -16.04 -18.45
C THR A 23 -7.95 -17.33 -17.67
N MET A 24 -8.95 -18.20 -17.74
CA MET A 24 -8.84 -19.54 -17.15
C MET A 24 -7.64 -20.34 -17.73
N ALA A 25 -7.10 -19.94 -18.89
CA ALA A 25 -5.87 -20.50 -19.46
C ALA A 25 -4.61 -20.12 -18.65
N ALA A 26 -4.55 -18.93 -18.05
CA ALA A 26 -3.46 -18.54 -17.16
C ALA A 26 -3.36 -19.44 -15.92
N SER A 27 -4.50 -19.97 -15.45
CA SER A 27 -4.54 -20.95 -14.34
C SER A 27 -3.78 -22.24 -14.68
N VAL A 28 -3.88 -22.73 -15.91
CA VAL A 28 -3.17 -23.95 -16.36
C VAL A 28 -1.66 -23.70 -16.41
N ILE A 29 -1.23 -22.51 -16.80
CA ILE A 29 0.19 -22.12 -16.83
C ILE A 29 0.77 -22.06 -15.40
N LEU A 30 0.00 -21.55 -14.43
CA LEU A 30 0.39 -21.57 -13.01
C LEU A 30 0.58 -22.99 -12.47
N THR A 31 -0.25 -23.96 -12.90
CA THR A 31 -0.09 -25.37 -12.48
C THR A 31 1.11 -26.07 -13.10
N ASN A 32 1.64 -25.56 -14.21
CA ASN A 32 2.71 -26.19 -14.96
C ASN A 32 4.03 -25.38 -14.92
N LEU A 33 4.15 -24.48 -13.95
CA LEU A 33 5.31 -23.64 -13.76
C LEU A 33 6.51 -24.48 -13.27
N PRO A 34 7.73 -24.27 -13.78
CA PRO A 34 8.92 -24.94 -13.28
C PRO A 34 9.11 -24.71 -11.78
N ARG A 35 9.51 -25.76 -11.05
CA ARG A 35 9.59 -25.80 -9.58
C ARG A 35 10.35 -24.62 -8.95
N ASP A 36 11.37 -24.11 -9.64
CA ASP A 36 12.16 -22.97 -9.15
C ASP A 36 11.34 -21.67 -9.12
N ALA A 37 10.48 -21.44 -10.12
CA ALA A 37 9.62 -20.28 -10.17
C ALA A 37 8.44 -20.39 -9.18
N SER A 38 7.90 -21.59 -8.95
CA SER A 38 6.93 -21.83 -7.87
C SER A 38 7.53 -21.56 -6.49
N LYS A 39 8.77 -22.02 -6.25
CA LYS A 39 9.47 -21.83 -4.98
C LYS A 39 9.85 -20.37 -4.72
N ALA A 40 10.25 -19.63 -5.75
CA ALA A 40 10.51 -18.19 -5.64
C ALA A 40 9.22 -17.41 -5.34
N LEU A 41 8.08 -17.81 -5.93
CA LEU A 41 6.79 -17.18 -5.67
C LEU A 41 6.26 -17.45 -4.25
N GLU A 42 6.48 -18.64 -3.71
CA GLU A 42 6.14 -18.96 -2.30
C GLU A 42 6.82 -18.01 -1.31
N SER A 43 8.07 -17.61 -1.59
CA SER A 43 8.80 -16.64 -0.79
C SER A 43 8.46 -15.18 -1.08
N ALA A 44 7.86 -14.88 -2.22
CA ALA A 44 7.61 -13.50 -2.64
C ALA A 44 6.55 -12.78 -1.79
N GLY A 45 5.69 -13.55 -1.09
CA GLY A 45 4.73 -13.02 -0.11
C GLY A 45 5.25 -12.95 1.33
N ASP A 46 6.35 -13.62 1.63
CA ASP A 46 6.95 -13.60 2.97
C ASP A 46 7.95 -12.46 3.07
N LEU A 47 7.53 -11.33 3.64
CA LEU A 47 8.40 -10.19 3.86
C LEU A 47 9.51 -10.48 4.90
N GLY A 48 9.50 -11.64 5.59
CA GLY A 48 10.47 -11.98 6.65
C GLY A 48 10.42 -11.05 7.88
N LEU A 49 9.59 -10.00 7.82
CA LEU A 49 9.41 -8.99 8.84
C LEU A 49 8.39 -9.49 9.85
N GLN A 50 8.85 -10.08 10.95
CA GLN A 50 7.95 -10.50 12.03
C GLN A 50 7.41 -9.30 12.82
N LYS A 51 8.23 -8.26 12.98
CA LYS A 51 7.87 -7.03 13.71
C LYS A 51 8.49 -5.81 13.05
N ILE A 52 7.72 -4.74 13.00
CA ILE A 52 8.10 -3.44 12.47
C ILE A 52 8.04 -2.38 13.57
N THR A 53 8.84 -1.34 13.43
CA THR A 53 8.83 -0.19 14.34
C THR A 53 8.00 0.92 13.72
N VAL A 54 7.07 1.47 14.50
CA VAL A 54 6.18 2.57 14.09
C VAL A 54 6.42 3.76 15.01
N ARG A 55 6.59 4.95 14.43
CA ARG A 55 6.74 6.22 15.15
C ARG A 55 5.57 7.15 14.84
N LEU A 56 4.88 7.57 15.90
CA LEU A 56 3.74 8.47 15.87
C LEU A 56 4.20 9.93 16.03
N HIS A 57 3.74 10.80 15.14
CA HIS A 57 4.05 12.23 15.19
C HIS A 57 2.76 13.07 15.17
N PRO A 58 2.53 13.95 16.17
CA PRO A 58 1.38 14.85 16.14
C PRO A 58 1.55 15.91 15.05
N ILE A 59 0.49 16.19 14.31
CA ILE A 59 0.44 17.27 13.31
C ILE A 59 -0.52 18.35 13.79
N GLY A 60 -0.11 19.62 13.67
CA GLY A 60 -0.91 20.77 14.07
C GLY A 60 -1.20 20.75 15.57
N SER A 61 -2.48 20.92 15.93
CA SER A 61 -2.94 21.00 17.33
C SER A 61 -3.27 19.63 17.95
N ALA A 62 -2.78 18.52 17.39
CA ALA A 62 -3.04 17.19 17.93
C ALA A 62 -2.38 16.98 19.31
N PRO A 63 -3.03 16.29 20.26
CA PRO A 63 -2.44 16.01 21.57
C PRO A 63 -1.18 15.16 21.48
N HIS A 64 -0.17 15.46 22.29
CA HIS A 64 1.09 14.73 22.27
C HIS A 64 1.00 13.43 23.08
N LEU A 65 1.43 12.33 22.49
CA LEU A 65 1.52 11.03 23.17
C LEU A 65 2.85 10.88 23.93
N THR A 66 2.79 10.30 25.14
CA THR A 66 3.98 10.00 25.95
C THR A 66 4.86 8.95 25.30
N GLN A 67 4.26 7.86 24.80
CA GLN A 67 4.96 6.82 24.05
C GLN A 67 4.65 6.96 22.57
N ARG A 68 5.62 7.48 21.81
CA ARG A 68 5.48 7.73 20.37
C ARG A 68 5.99 6.59 19.50
N VAL A 69 6.86 5.73 20.02
CA VAL A 69 7.44 4.62 19.26
C VAL A 69 6.98 3.30 19.86
N PHE A 70 6.51 2.39 19.00
CA PHE A 70 6.10 1.05 19.39
C PHE A 70 6.38 0.04 18.28
N LYS A 71 6.38 -1.24 18.63
CA LYS A 71 6.55 -2.35 17.67
C LYS A 71 5.21 -3.01 17.40
N LEU A 72 4.95 -3.34 16.14
CA LEU A 72 3.74 -4.01 15.67
C LEU A 72 4.14 -5.23 14.81
N SER A 73 3.30 -6.27 14.80
CA SER A 73 3.47 -7.35 13.81
C SER A 73 3.22 -6.82 12.40
N ALA A 74 4.04 -7.22 11.42
CA ALA A 74 3.90 -6.77 10.04
C ALA A 74 2.64 -7.28 9.35
N ASN A 75 2.05 -8.39 9.84
CA ASN A 75 0.82 -8.99 9.32
C ASN A 75 -0.46 -8.23 9.75
N GLN A 76 -0.32 -7.16 10.55
CA GLN A 76 -1.47 -6.35 10.95
C GLN A 76 -1.88 -5.39 9.83
N ARG A 77 -3.15 -4.99 9.85
CA ARG A 77 -3.70 -3.92 9.02
C ARG A 77 -3.55 -2.55 9.68
N PHE A 78 -3.54 -1.49 8.87
CA PHE A 78 -3.39 -0.12 9.31
C PHE A 78 -4.48 0.33 10.29
N GLU A 79 -5.69 -0.23 10.19
CA GLU A 79 -6.77 0.00 11.17
C GLU A 79 -6.34 -0.24 12.63
N THR A 80 -5.39 -1.15 12.88
CA THR A 80 -4.89 -1.45 14.22
C THR A 80 -4.19 -0.22 14.82
N ILE A 81 -3.43 0.53 14.00
CA ILE A 81 -2.74 1.76 14.41
C ILE A 81 -3.76 2.85 14.73
N VAL A 82 -4.77 3.02 13.88
CA VAL A 82 -5.84 4.02 14.09
C VAL A 82 -6.62 3.72 15.37
N ARG A 83 -6.97 2.45 15.61
CA ARG A 83 -7.64 2.01 16.83
C ARG A 83 -6.79 2.24 18.08
N PHE A 84 -5.48 2.00 17.98
CA PHE A 84 -4.54 2.29 19.06
C PHE A 84 -4.46 3.79 19.37
N LEU A 85 -4.36 4.64 18.33
CA LEU A 85 -4.35 6.09 18.46
C LEU A 85 -5.62 6.61 19.14
N ARG A 86 -6.81 6.19 18.69
CA ARG A 86 -8.09 6.59 19.30
C ARG A 86 -8.16 6.26 20.80
N LYS A 87 -7.71 5.05 21.17
CA LYS A 87 -7.66 4.64 22.58
C LYS A 87 -6.70 5.49 23.41
N ARG A 88 -5.51 5.80 22.87
CA ARG A 88 -4.47 6.56 23.57
C ARG A 88 -4.78 8.04 23.70
N LEU A 89 -5.47 8.61 22.72
CA LEU A 89 -5.91 10.00 22.71
C LEU A 89 -7.27 10.20 23.41
N SER A 90 -7.92 9.12 23.85
CA SER A 90 -9.27 9.14 24.45
C SER A 90 -10.29 9.87 23.58
N VAL A 91 -10.19 9.67 22.26
CA VAL A 91 -11.04 10.31 21.25
C VAL A 91 -12.44 9.69 21.32
N ARG A 92 -13.47 10.54 21.24
CA ARG A 92 -14.87 10.09 21.27
C ARG A 92 -15.27 9.51 19.91
N ASP A 93 -16.32 8.67 19.88
CA ASP A 93 -16.72 7.98 18.64
C ASP A 93 -17.12 8.94 17.49
N HIS A 94 -17.57 10.14 17.82
CA HIS A 94 -17.95 11.18 16.85
C HIS A 94 -16.76 12.02 16.36
N GLU A 95 -15.59 11.87 16.97
CA GLU A 95 -14.40 12.64 16.62
C GLU A 95 -13.55 11.88 15.60
N SER A 96 -13.14 12.59 14.56
CA SER A 96 -12.31 12.06 13.49
C SER A 96 -10.82 12.10 13.88
N VAL A 97 -10.09 11.05 13.50
CA VAL A 97 -8.63 11.00 13.59
C VAL A 97 -8.10 10.72 12.19
N TYR A 98 -7.29 11.64 11.68
CA TYR A 98 -6.65 11.53 10.38
C TYR A 98 -5.23 11.04 10.57
N CYS A 99 -4.81 10.06 9.78
CA CYS A 99 -3.47 9.50 9.83
C CYS A 99 -2.80 9.61 8.46
N TYR A 100 -1.52 9.94 8.46
CA TYR A 100 -0.74 10.18 7.26
C TYR A 100 0.58 9.43 7.34
N ILE A 101 0.97 8.74 6.26
CA ILE A 101 2.31 8.17 6.14
C ILE A 101 3.24 9.24 5.59
N GLY A 102 4.38 9.46 6.26
CA GLY A 102 5.40 10.43 5.80
C GLY A 102 4.90 11.87 5.65
N ASN A 103 3.77 12.23 6.27
CA ASN A 103 3.09 13.52 6.12
C ASN A 103 2.70 13.87 4.66
N VAL A 104 2.42 12.86 3.82
CA VAL A 104 2.11 13.08 2.40
C VAL A 104 0.75 12.53 1.99
N PHE A 105 0.38 11.32 2.41
CA PHE A 105 -0.89 10.70 2.02
C PHE A 105 -1.51 9.92 3.18
N ALA A 106 -2.82 9.69 3.11
CA ALA A 106 -3.57 8.88 4.06
C ALA A 106 -3.76 7.46 3.50
N PRO A 107 -3.21 6.41 4.14
CA PRO A 107 -3.37 5.03 3.68
C PRO A 107 -4.77 4.50 3.98
N SER A 108 -5.19 3.45 3.29
CA SER A 108 -6.47 2.81 3.57
C SER A 108 -6.40 1.98 4.86
N LEU A 109 -7.54 1.81 5.54
CA LEU A 109 -7.61 1.10 6.82
C LEU A 109 -7.31 -0.40 6.69
N ASP A 110 -7.58 -0.98 5.54
CA ASP A 110 -7.33 -2.38 5.19
C ASP A 110 -5.91 -2.65 4.70
N GLU A 111 -5.11 -1.61 4.49
CA GLU A 111 -3.74 -1.73 3.99
C GLU A 111 -2.83 -2.43 5.00
N GLY A 112 -1.96 -3.31 4.51
CA GLY A 112 -1.02 -4.08 5.34
C GLY A 112 0.13 -3.20 5.84
N VAL A 113 0.37 -3.18 7.15
CA VAL A 113 1.42 -2.31 7.72
C VAL A 113 2.82 -2.80 7.32
N GLY A 114 3.02 -4.09 7.08
CA GLY A 114 4.28 -4.63 6.54
C GLY A 114 4.67 -4.01 5.19
N ASN A 115 3.70 -3.87 4.28
CA ASN A 115 3.90 -3.25 2.97
C ASN A 115 4.22 -1.76 3.13
N LEU A 116 3.43 -1.06 3.94
CA LEU A 116 3.65 0.36 4.24
C LEU A 116 5.04 0.62 4.83
N TRP A 117 5.49 -0.22 5.77
CA TRP A 117 6.82 -0.11 6.35
C TRP A 117 7.92 -0.40 5.32
N THR A 118 7.74 -1.41 4.48
CA THR A 118 8.75 -1.75 3.45
C THR A 118 8.91 -0.63 2.43
N CYS A 119 7.81 -0.01 2.00
CA CYS A 119 7.82 1.02 0.97
C CYS A 119 8.17 2.43 1.51
N PHE A 120 7.79 2.75 2.75
CA PHE A 120 7.81 4.13 3.25
C PHE A 120 8.54 4.33 4.59
N LYS A 121 9.31 3.34 5.07
CA LYS A 121 10.11 3.52 6.30
C LYS A 121 11.19 4.60 6.13
N THR A 122 11.46 5.28 7.23
CA THR A 122 12.59 6.22 7.38
C THR A 122 13.36 5.82 8.63
N ASN A 123 14.68 5.57 8.51
CA ASN A 123 15.52 5.11 9.63
C ASN A 123 14.97 3.86 10.34
N ASP A 124 14.52 2.86 9.57
CA ASP A 124 13.88 1.63 10.06
C ASP A 124 12.58 1.81 10.86
N GLU A 125 11.95 2.98 10.75
CA GLU A 125 10.67 3.29 11.36
C GLU A 125 9.64 3.72 10.32
N LEU A 126 8.41 3.21 10.41
CA LEU A 126 7.28 3.78 9.70
C LEU A 126 6.79 5.01 10.46
N VAL A 127 6.95 6.19 9.85
CA VAL A 127 6.50 7.46 10.44
C VAL A 127 5.03 7.69 10.08
N VAL A 128 4.19 7.72 11.11
CA VAL A 128 2.75 7.96 11.00
C VAL A 128 2.42 9.28 11.69
N GLY A 129 2.10 10.28 10.88
CA GLY A 129 1.55 11.55 11.34
C GLY A 129 0.08 11.38 11.73
N TYR A 130 -0.38 12.01 12.81
CA TYR A 130 -1.79 12.03 13.18
C TYR A 130 -2.30 13.45 13.46
N ALA A 131 -3.55 13.72 13.09
CA ALA A 131 -4.21 15.01 13.25
C ALA A 131 -5.70 14.84 13.62
N MET A 132 -6.27 15.83 14.32
CA MET A 132 -7.70 15.89 14.65
C MET A 132 -8.54 16.54 13.52
N ALA A 133 -7.87 17.21 12.58
CA ALA A 133 -8.47 17.81 11.40
C ALA A 133 -7.66 17.38 10.16
N PRO A 134 -8.25 17.39 8.95
CA PRO A 134 -7.50 17.12 7.72
C PRO A 134 -6.33 18.10 7.57
N ALA A 135 -5.14 17.59 7.32
CA ALA A 135 -3.91 18.39 7.21
C ALA A 135 -3.26 18.31 5.81
N PHE A 136 -3.45 17.19 5.12
CA PHE A 136 -2.92 16.94 3.78
C PHE A 136 -4.03 16.30 2.93
N GLY A 137 -4.02 16.58 1.62
CA GLY A 137 -5.04 16.19 0.65
C GLY A 137 -4.44 15.85 -0.70
#